data_AF-A0A7T1B084-F1
#
_entry.id   AF-A0A7T1B084-F1
#
_cell.length_a   1.000
_cell.length_b   1.000
_cell.length_c   1.000
_cell.angle_alpha   90.00
_cell.angle_beta   90.00
_cell.angle_gamma   90.00
#
_symmetry.space_group_name_H-M   'P 1'
#
loop_
_entity.id
_entity.type
_entity.pdbx_description
1 polymer ?
#
loop_
_entity_poly.entity_id
_entity_poly.type
_entity_poly.pdbx_seq_one_letter_code
_entity_poly.pdbx_strand_id
1 'polypeptide(L)' 'MTTCRELFSELEEWEAYKPMNMPSSIGKSAHIQETKRQIIDKLLSNVDFKNQKEDIIHLADKHK' A
#
# COMPACT_ATOMS: atom_id res chain seq x y z
N MET A 1 10.85 11.38 -5.22
CA MET A 1 9.95 10.61 -4.35
C MET A 1 8.81 10.10 -5.20
N THR A 2 8.62 8.79 -5.29
CA THR A 2 7.49 8.20 -6.03
C THR A 2 6.19 8.46 -5.26
N THR A 3 5.18 9.01 -5.94
CA THR A 3 3.85 9.30 -5.41
C THR A 3 3.01 8.02 -5.31
N CYS A 4 1.94 8.02 -4.50
CA CYS A 4 1.03 6.86 -4.47
C CYS A 4 0.40 6.62 -5.85
N ARG A 5 0.12 7.70 -6.59
CA ARG A 5 -0.45 7.62 -7.94
C ARG A 5 0.48 6.89 -8.90
N GLU A 6 1.77 7.22 -8.87
CA GLU A 6 2.78 6.54 -9.70
C GLU A 6 2.88 5.05 -9.36
N LEU A 7 2.83 4.68 -8.08
CA LEU A 7 2.84 3.27 -7.66
C LEU A 7 1.59 2.49 -8.13
N PHE A 8 0.41 3.12 -8.10
CA PHE A 8 -0.81 2.51 -8.63
C PHE A 8 -0.76 2.35 -10.16
N SER A 9 -0.27 3.35 -10.88
CA SER A 9 -0.08 3.25 -12.33
C SER A 9 0.92 2.15 -12.70
N GLU A 10 2.05 2.07 -11.99
CA GLU A 10 3.03 0.99 -12.16
C GLU A 10 2.42 -0.39 -11.89
N LEU A 11 1.61 -0.51 -10.84
CA LEU A 11 0.91 -1.76 -10.53
C LEU A 11 -0.04 -2.18 -11.66
N GLU A 12 -0.83 -1.26 -12.22
CA GLU A 12 -1.73 -1.54 -13.35
C GLU A 12 -0.96 -2.01 -14.58
N GLU A 13 0.16 -1.35 -14.92
CA GLU A 13 1.02 -1.74 -16.03
C GLU A 13 1.58 -3.16 -15.88
N TRP A 14 2.09 -3.47 -14.69
CA TRP A 14 2.65 -4.79 -14.41
C TRP A 14 1.58 -5.89 -14.33
N GLU A 15 0.39 -5.59 -13.83
CA GLU A 15 -0.73 -6.54 -13.85
C GLU A 15 -1.17 -6.87 -15.29
N ALA A 16 -1.18 -5.88 -16.18
CA ALA A 16 -1.51 -6.04 -17.61
C ALA A 16 -0.39 -6.74 -18.42
N TYR A 17 0.87 -6.63 -18.00
CA TYR A 17 2.01 -7.24 -18.69
C TYR A 17 1.91 -8.77 -18.79
N LYS A 18 2.09 -9.35 -19.97
CA LYS A 18 2.09 -10.82 -20.18
C LYS A 18 3.52 -11.34 -20.28
N PRO A 19 4.04 -12.08 -19.29
CA PRO A 19 5.38 -12.63 -19.32
C PRO A 19 5.51 -13.71 -20.39
N MET A 20 6.67 -13.76 -21.07
CA MET A 20 6.94 -14.69 -22.17
C MET A 20 7.44 -16.06 -21.70
N ASN A 21 7.97 -16.15 -20.48
CA ASN A 21 8.52 -17.38 -19.91
C ASN A 21 8.36 -17.43 -18.38
N MET A 22 8.60 -18.60 -17.80
CA MET A 22 8.47 -18.85 -16.35
C MET A 22 9.33 -17.90 -15.49
N PRO A 23 10.63 -17.68 -15.78
CA PRO A 23 11.42 -16.67 -15.06
C PRO A 23 10.80 -15.27 -15.08
N SER A 24 10.30 -14.81 -16.23
CA SER A 24 9.61 -13.52 -16.35
C SER A 24 8.31 -13.48 -15.54
N SER A 25 7.60 -14.60 -15.40
CA SER A 25 6.40 -14.70 -14.54
C SER A 25 6.74 -14.57 -13.05
N ILE A 26 7.86 -15.16 -12.62
CA ILE A 26 8.35 -15.05 -11.24
C ILE A 26 8.78 -13.61 -10.96
N GLY A 27 9.57 -13.02 -11.87
CA GLY A 27 9.99 -11.62 -11.77
C GLY A 27 8.80 -10.65 -11.70
N LYS A 28 7.80 -10.83 -12.58
CA LYS A 28 6.54 -10.06 -12.54
C LYS A 28 5.86 -10.19 -11.17
N SER A 29 5.73 -11.41 -10.65
CA SER A 29 5.04 -11.65 -9.38
C SER A 29 5.75 -10.98 -8.21
N ALA A 30 7.08 -11.07 -8.16
CA ALA A 30 7.89 -10.40 -7.15
C ALA A 30 7.74 -8.88 -7.22
N HIS A 31 7.78 -8.31 -8.42
CA HIS A 31 7.64 -6.87 -8.64
C HIS A 31 6.26 -6.34 -8.20
N ILE A 32 5.18 -7.06 -8.54
CA ILE A 32 3.82 -6.73 -8.09
C ILE A 32 3.72 -6.75 -6.57
N GLN A 33 4.30 -7.75 -5.89
CA GLN A 33 4.25 -7.85 -4.44
C GLN A 33 4.99 -6.69 -3.76
N GLU A 34 6.18 -6.36 -4.26
CA GLU A 34 6.96 -5.22 -3.76
C GLU A 34 6.20 -3.89 -3.95
N THR A 35 5.62 -3.68 -5.13
CA THR A 35 4.81 -2.47 -5.43
C THR A 35 3.60 -2.37 -4.50
N LYS A 36 2.89 -3.49 -4.25
CA LYS A 36 1.77 -3.53 -3.30
C LYS A 36 2.21 -3.18 -1.87
N ARG A 37 3.37 -3.67 -1.43
CA ARG A 37 3.92 -3.33 -0.10
C ARG A 37 4.21 -1.83 0.01
N GLN A 38 4.86 -1.25 -1.00
CA GLN A 38 5.17 0.18 -1.00
C GLN A 38 3.92 1.06 -0.96
N ILE A 39 2.85 0.66 -1.67
CA ILE A 39 1.56 1.36 -1.60
C ILE A 39 1.02 1.33 -0.17
N ILE A 40 1.00 0.15 0.47
CA ILE A 40 0.51 -0.02 1.85
C ILE A 40 1.33 0.83 2.82
N ASP A 41 2.67 0.72 2.77
CA ASP A 41 3.56 1.47 3.66
C ASP A 41 3.32 2.98 3.52
N LYS A 42 3.11 3.45 2.30
CA LYS A 42 2.84 4.86 2.03
C LYS A 42 1.47 5.30 2.51
N LEU A 43 0.44 4.49 2.33
CA LEU A 43 -0.90 4.77 2.87
C LEU A 43 -0.86 4.80 4.40
N LEU A 44 -0.24 3.83 5.04
CA LEU A 44 -0.10 3.76 6.50
C LEU A 44 0.75 4.90 7.06
N SER A 45 1.80 5.35 6.35
CA SER A 45 2.59 6.52 6.75
C SER A 45 1.79 7.82 6.76
N ASN A 46 0.73 7.90 5.95
CA ASN A 46 -0.18 9.04 5.91
C ASN A 46 -1.34 8.91 6.92
N VAL A 47 -1.54 7.75 7.52
CA VAL A 47 -2.48 7.54 8.60
C VAL A 47 -1.77 7.90 9.89
N ASP A 48 -2.02 9.11 10.40
CA ASP A 48 -1.50 9.53 11.70
C ASP A 48 -2.25 8.80 12.82
N PHE A 49 -1.72 7.64 13.21
CA PHE A 49 -2.27 6.83 14.29
C PHE A 49 -2.21 7.53 15.66
N LYS A 50 -1.52 8.67 15.81
CA LYS A 50 -1.49 9.39 17.10
C LYS A 50 -2.85 9.99 17.47
N ASN A 51 -3.62 10.49 16.50
CA ASN A 51 -4.90 11.14 16.79
C ASN A 51 -6.00 10.15 17.19
N GLN A 52 -5.94 8.90 16.74
CA GLN A 52 -6.96 7.91 17.13
C GLN A 52 -6.90 7.53 18.61
N LYS A 53 -5.73 7.64 19.27
CA LYS A 53 -5.61 7.30 20.70
C LYS A 53 -6.39 8.29 21.57
N GLU A 54 -6.29 9.59 21.29
CA GLU A 54 -7.02 10.62 22.03
C GLU A 54 -8.53 10.51 21.76
N ASP A 55 -8.92 10.29 20.51
CA ASP A 55 -10.32 10.08 20.14
C ASP A 55 -10.94 8.87 20.86
N ILE A 56 -10.21 7.75 20.99
CA ILE A 56 -10.66 6.55 21.72
C ILE A 56 -10.81 6.83 23.22
N ILE A 57 -9.87 7.57 23.82
CA ILE A 57 -9.94 7.95 25.24
C ILE A 57 -11.15 8.85 25.48
N HIS A 58 -11.35 9.88 24.66
CA HIS A 58 -12.50 10.78 24.76
C HIS A 58 -13.84 10.07 24.54
N LEU A 59 -13.90 9.09 23.63
CA LEU A 59 -15.09 8.28 23.42
C LEU A 59 -15.41 7.42 24.66
N ALA A 60 -14.39 6.80 25.25
CA ALA A 60 -14.53 5.97 26.45
C ALA A 60 -14.99 6.78 27.67
N ASP A 61 -14.49 8.01 27.82
CA ASP A 61 -14.88 8.90 28.92
C ASP A 61 -16.28 9.50 28.74
N LYS A 62 -16.75 9.68 27.50
CA LYS A 62 -18.11 10.19 27.21
C LYS A 62 -19.23 9.18 27.55
N HIS A 63 -18.90 7.90 27.66
CA HIS A 63 -19.84 6.83 27.97
C HIS A 63 -19.75 6.33 29.43
N LYS A 64 -19.01 7.01 30.29
CA LYS A 64 -18.99 6.84 31.76
C LYS A 64 -19.96 7.81 32.43
#